data_AF-A0A091VM23-F1
#
_entry.id   AF-A0A091VM23-F1
#
_cell.length_a   1.000
_cell.length_b   1.000
_cell.length_c   1.000
_cell.angle_alpha   90.00
_cell.angle_beta   90.00
_cell.angle_gamma   90.00
#
_symmetry.space_group_name_H-M   'P 1'
#
loop_
_entity.id
_entity.type
_entity.pdbx_description
1 polymer ?
#
loop_
_entity_poly.entity_id
_entity_poly.type
_entity_poly.pdbx_seq_one_letter_code
_entity_poly.pdbx_strand_id
1 'polypeptide(L)'
;AGLANRWGCPVLSLDSDFCVFDLAAGYCPLSHFQWQSVCAAGGAQGCYVPARCFFVEKFCRHFSRLNRSLLPLFAVMNGNDYVELAALEVFFSKVRLPRGGGAGKQGRRARLQGLLRWLAQFAEPTEAVDNVLKYLKKHQREEIRELLCTSMEDYTPSDVNLEDFFQNGKYECEAARKADLPQWVLDALAKGKLAPFISDALILRSTFLHVQVEDMQRPSAHSTALPIRQVIYGLLLKVSQNTEAASPGKQTNELPVVCEFDRLQKTLKKTFVQAASLPTGFCDDHFPLDKLMKVPMSCRQMLLLETLGVKMSFLESIPSHLQLPVAVTCYWICCSEPKVKLHQLKALLLMIVSGELHRITNDPDPTVVHAEGDSIAYNEFLKWKENKLQNTGFDLDAAHSFCQWQCCLQMGLYLNQLLCTPLSEPDLTRLYNGTLVHRLYQELKSTPSVENLFSSSPKMTQLYQVLLNTVES
;
A
#
# COMPACT_ATOMS: atom_id res chain seq x y z
N ALA A 1 -13.01 -14.68 -1.81
CA ALA A 1 -13.67 -16.00 -1.99
C ALA A 1 -15.10 -15.83 -2.48
N GLY A 2 -15.95 -15.08 -1.76
CA GLY A 2 -17.36 -14.87 -2.13
C GLY A 2 -17.58 -14.42 -3.58
N LEU A 3 -16.86 -13.40 -4.05
CA LEU A 3 -16.96 -12.90 -5.44
C LEU A 3 -16.61 -13.98 -6.49
N ALA A 4 -15.52 -14.72 -6.25
CA ALA A 4 -15.07 -15.76 -7.17
C ALA A 4 -16.09 -16.91 -7.31
N ASN A 5 -16.73 -17.30 -6.21
CA ASN A 5 -17.81 -18.28 -6.23
C ASN A 5 -19.06 -17.78 -6.98
N ARG A 6 -19.46 -16.52 -6.77
CA ARG A 6 -20.59 -15.91 -7.48
C ARG A 6 -20.35 -15.87 -9.00
N TRP A 7 -19.14 -15.51 -9.42
CA TRP A 7 -18.76 -15.44 -10.83
C TRP A 7 -18.31 -16.76 -11.44
N GLY A 8 -18.21 -17.83 -10.64
CA GLY A 8 -17.75 -19.14 -11.10
C GLY A 8 -16.32 -19.14 -11.64
N CYS A 9 -15.44 -18.28 -11.11
CA CYS A 9 -14.06 -18.14 -11.56
C CYS A 9 -13.04 -18.60 -10.48
N PRO A 10 -11.85 -19.09 -10.88
CA PRO A 10 -10.82 -19.47 -9.93
C PRO A 10 -10.23 -18.23 -9.24
N VAL A 11 -9.79 -18.39 -7.99
CA VAL A 11 -9.02 -17.34 -7.30
C VAL A 11 -7.54 -17.47 -7.68
N LEU A 12 -6.91 -16.36 -8.05
CA LEU A 12 -5.45 -16.26 -8.23
C LEU A 12 -4.88 -15.44 -7.07
N SER A 13 -4.01 -16.03 -6.25
CA SER A 13 -3.43 -15.35 -5.08
C SER A 13 -2.13 -16.03 -4.63
N LEU A 14 -1.37 -15.41 -3.71
CA LEU A 14 -0.32 -16.10 -2.92
C LEU A 14 -0.82 -16.54 -1.55
N ASP A 15 -2.02 -16.11 -1.17
CA ASP A 15 -2.61 -16.34 0.14
C ASP A 15 -3.09 -17.79 0.29
N SER A 16 -2.63 -18.47 1.33
CA SER A 16 -2.99 -19.86 1.61
C SER A 16 -4.39 -20.03 2.19
N ASP A 17 -5.04 -18.96 2.66
CA ASP A 17 -6.41 -19.04 3.18
C ASP A 17 -7.41 -19.49 2.10
N PHE A 18 -7.10 -19.26 0.83
CA PHE A 18 -7.85 -19.82 -0.31
C PHE A 18 -7.80 -21.34 -0.43
N CYS A 19 -6.96 -22.04 0.33
CA CYS A 19 -7.06 -23.50 0.48
C CYS A 19 -8.15 -23.93 1.48
N VAL A 20 -8.66 -23.02 2.31
CA VAL A 20 -9.67 -23.28 3.34
C VAL A 20 -11.07 -23.02 2.79
N PHE A 21 -11.24 -21.93 2.04
CA PHE A 21 -12.52 -21.58 1.41
C PHE A 21 -12.97 -22.63 0.38
N ASP A 22 -14.25 -22.99 0.39
CA ASP A 22 -14.83 -23.90 -0.62
C ASP A 22 -15.06 -23.15 -1.94
N LEU A 23 -14.00 -23.07 -2.76
CA LEU A 23 -14.00 -22.38 -4.04
C LEU A 23 -14.44 -23.31 -5.17
N ALA A 24 -15.57 -23.01 -5.82
CA ALA A 24 -16.18 -23.86 -6.84
C ALA A 24 -15.27 -24.08 -8.07
N ALA A 25 -14.61 -23.02 -8.52
CA ALA A 25 -13.68 -23.05 -9.65
C ALA A 25 -12.21 -23.26 -9.23
N GLY A 26 -11.96 -23.43 -7.93
CA GLY A 26 -10.63 -23.71 -7.37
C GLY A 26 -9.76 -22.49 -7.10
N TYR A 27 -8.57 -22.78 -6.57
CA TYR A 27 -7.55 -21.80 -6.20
C TYR A 27 -6.26 -22.04 -6.97
N CYS A 28 -5.72 -21.01 -7.62
CA CYS A 28 -4.48 -21.05 -8.39
C CYS A 28 -3.41 -20.19 -7.71
N PRO A 29 -2.47 -20.79 -6.94
CA PRO A 29 -1.42 -20.02 -6.30
C PRO A 29 -0.48 -19.41 -7.34
N LEU A 30 -0.18 -18.12 -7.24
CA LEU A 30 0.67 -17.39 -8.19
C LEU A 30 2.09 -17.97 -8.29
N SER A 31 2.57 -18.62 -7.24
CA SER A 31 3.86 -19.32 -7.20
C SER A 31 3.94 -20.56 -8.10
N HIS A 32 2.79 -21.09 -8.57
CA HIS A 32 2.74 -22.25 -9.45
C HIS A 32 2.57 -21.90 -10.93
N PHE A 33 2.44 -20.61 -11.26
CA PHE A 33 2.44 -20.15 -12.65
C PHE A 33 3.86 -20.23 -13.21
N GLN A 34 4.00 -20.89 -14.36
CA GLN A 34 5.28 -21.02 -15.05
C GLN A 34 5.51 -19.81 -15.96
N TRP A 35 5.72 -18.64 -15.37
CA TRP A 35 5.80 -17.35 -16.08
C TRP A 35 6.83 -17.33 -17.22
N GLN A 36 7.89 -18.15 -17.13
CA GLN A 36 8.92 -18.28 -18.17
C GLN A 36 8.56 -19.29 -19.28
N SER A 37 7.52 -20.08 -19.10
CA SER A 37 7.11 -21.19 -19.99
C SER A 37 5.82 -20.84 -20.72
N VAL A 38 5.78 -19.67 -21.38
CA VAL A 38 4.61 -19.26 -22.17
C VAL A 38 4.43 -20.23 -23.35
N CYS A 39 3.29 -20.89 -23.40
CA CYS A 39 2.95 -21.86 -24.43
C CYS A 39 2.05 -21.23 -25.51
N ALA A 40 2.25 -21.61 -26.77
CA ALA A 40 1.31 -21.25 -27.84
C ALA A 40 0.03 -22.11 -27.70
N ALA A 41 -1.14 -21.48 -27.76
CA ALA A 41 -2.38 -22.24 -27.89
C ALA A 41 -2.43 -22.90 -29.27
N GLY A 42 -2.89 -24.16 -29.34
CA GLY A 42 -3.08 -24.87 -30.60
C GLY A 42 -4.26 -24.32 -31.40
N GLY A 43 -4.08 -23.15 -32.01
CA GLY A 43 -5.11 -22.44 -32.79
C GLY A 43 -4.74 -20.97 -33.01
N ALA A 44 -5.41 -20.32 -33.97
CA ALA A 44 -5.22 -18.89 -34.25
C ALA A 44 -5.94 -18.02 -33.20
N GLN A 45 -5.43 -18.00 -31.97
CA GLN A 45 -5.40 -16.84 -31.06
C GLN A 45 -4.96 -17.27 -29.66
N GLY A 46 -3.73 -16.91 -29.30
CA GLY A 46 -3.33 -16.74 -27.91
C GLY A 46 -2.13 -17.57 -27.45
N CYS A 47 -1.53 -17.08 -26.36
CA CYS A 47 -0.56 -17.78 -25.56
C CYS A 47 -1.16 -18.05 -24.18
N TYR A 48 -0.71 -19.09 -23.49
CA TYR A 48 -1.12 -19.39 -22.12
C TYR A 48 0.08 -19.69 -21.23
N VAL A 49 -0.10 -19.46 -19.92
CA VAL A 49 0.89 -19.80 -18.89
C VAL A 49 0.39 -21.04 -18.14
N PRO A 50 1.10 -22.17 -18.17
CA PRO A 50 0.74 -23.33 -17.37
C PRO A 50 0.76 -23.01 -15.86
N ALA A 51 -0.24 -23.50 -15.13
CA ALA A 51 -0.34 -23.33 -13.68
C ALA A 51 -0.95 -24.58 -13.01
N ARG A 52 -0.97 -24.58 -11.67
CA ARG A 52 -1.68 -25.60 -10.88
C ARG A 52 -2.89 -24.98 -10.22
N CYS A 53 -4.00 -25.72 -10.24
CA CYS A 53 -5.23 -25.36 -9.56
C CYS A 53 -5.53 -26.37 -8.45
N PHE A 54 -5.73 -25.86 -7.23
CA PHE A 54 -6.10 -26.57 -6.03
C PHE A 54 -7.63 -26.64 -5.92
N PHE A 55 -8.13 -27.83 -5.55
CA PHE A 55 -9.54 -28.06 -5.27
C PHE A 55 -9.68 -28.69 -3.89
N VAL A 56 -10.43 -28.03 -3.02
CA VAL A 56 -10.74 -28.49 -1.65
C VAL A 56 -11.26 -29.92 -1.66
N GLU A 57 -12.14 -30.26 -2.61
CA GLU A 57 -12.69 -31.59 -2.72
C GLU A 57 -11.61 -32.68 -2.91
N LYS A 58 -10.65 -32.45 -3.81
CA LYS A 58 -9.56 -33.41 -4.06
C LYS A 58 -8.67 -33.54 -2.82
N PHE A 59 -8.45 -32.44 -2.10
CA PHE A 59 -7.69 -32.41 -0.87
C PHE A 59 -8.40 -33.21 0.25
N CYS A 60 -9.67 -32.95 0.52
CA CYS A 60 -10.47 -33.69 1.50
C CYS A 60 -10.52 -35.19 1.21
N ARG A 61 -10.69 -35.58 -0.07
CA ARG A 61 -10.67 -37.00 -0.48
C ARG A 61 -9.34 -37.67 -0.17
N HIS A 62 -8.21 -36.96 -0.30
CA HIS A 62 -6.89 -37.48 0.02
C HIS A 62 -6.71 -37.77 1.53
N PHE A 63 -7.32 -36.95 2.39
CA PHE A 63 -7.24 -37.09 3.85
C PHE A 63 -8.45 -37.81 4.43
N SER A 64 -8.68 -39.05 4.00
CA SER A 64 -9.73 -39.93 4.55
C SER A 64 -11.15 -39.36 4.46
N ARG A 65 -11.46 -38.60 3.38
CA ARG A 65 -12.75 -37.91 3.21
C ARG A 65 -13.06 -36.93 4.36
N LEU A 66 -12.05 -36.17 4.79
CA LEU A 66 -12.21 -35.06 5.73
C LEU A 66 -13.42 -34.19 5.37
N ASN A 67 -14.31 -33.92 6.34
CA ASN A 67 -15.43 -33.00 6.13
C ASN A 67 -14.89 -31.59 5.85
N ARG A 68 -15.42 -30.92 4.82
CA ARG A 68 -15.00 -29.56 4.42
C ARG A 68 -15.24 -28.55 5.54
N SER A 69 -16.28 -28.76 6.37
CA SER A 69 -16.59 -27.91 7.52
C SER A 69 -15.47 -27.87 8.57
N LEU A 70 -14.57 -28.85 8.58
CA LEU A 70 -13.43 -28.93 9.50
C LEU A 70 -12.20 -28.15 9.03
N LEU A 71 -12.18 -27.63 7.80
CA LEU A 71 -11.04 -26.89 7.26
C LEU A 71 -10.78 -25.55 7.97
N PRO A 72 -11.81 -24.75 8.33
CA PRO A 72 -11.61 -23.58 9.19
C PRO A 72 -10.93 -23.95 10.50
N LEU A 73 -11.39 -25.01 11.18
CA LEU A 73 -10.75 -25.47 12.43
C LEU A 73 -9.30 -25.90 12.19
N PHE A 74 -9.02 -26.59 11.10
CA PHE A 74 -7.66 -26.95 10.71
C PHE A 74 -6.76 -25.71 10.54
N ALA A 75 -7.26 -24.66 9.89
CA ALA A 75 -6.53 -23.42 9.67
C ALA A 75 -6.22 -22.71 10.99
N VAL A 76 -7.24 -22.51 11.82
CA VAL A 76 -7.12 -21.88 13.15
C VAL A 76 -6.14 -22.66 14.04
N MET A 77 -6.24 -23.98 14.11
CA MET A 77 -5.37 -24.81 14.96
C MET A 77 -3.90 -24.85 14.51
N ASN A 78 -3.63 -24.53 13.24
CA ASN A 78 -2.27 -24.46 12.70
C ASN A 78 -1.59 -23.10 12.98
N GLY A 79 -2.36 -22.14 13.51
CA GLY A 79 -1.95 -20.75 13.64
C GLY A 79 -2.30 -19.98 12.36
N ASN A 80 -3.19 -19.01 12.50
CA ASN A 80 -3.50 -17.98 11.51
C ASN A 80 -3.17 -16.60 12.11
N ASP A 81 -3.50 -15.52 11.40
CA ASP A 81 -3.18 -14.15 11.82
C ASP A 81 -3.85 -13.73 13.15
N TYR A 82 -4.80 -14.53 13.65
CA TYR A 82 -5.60 -14.23 14.85
C TYR A 82 -5.31 -15.13 16.05
N VAL A 83 -4.79 -16.35 15.83
CA VAL A 83 -4.55 -17.33 16.90
C VAL A 83 -3.08 -17.70 17.00
N GLU A 84 -2.46 -17.33 18.12
CA GLU A 84 -1.11 -17.76 18.44
C GLU A 84 -1.07 -19.26 18.76
N LEU A 85 -0.15 -19.97 18.09
CA LEU A 85 0.07 -21.41 18.29
C LEU A 85 0.35 -21.78 19.76
N ALA A 86 0.91 -20.83 20.53
CA ALA A 86 1.20 -20.97 21.95
C ALA A 86 -0.04 -21.36 22.78
N ALA A 87 -1.22 -20.86 22.40
CA ALA A 87 -2.48 -21.20 23.07
C ALA A 87 -2.82 -22.71 22.96
N LEU A 88 -2.34 -23.39 21.92
CA LEU A 88 -2.64 -24.80 21.63
C LEU A 88 -1.44 -25.74 21.83
N GLU A 89 -0.27 -25.25 22.24
CA GLU A 89 0.93 -26.10 22.44
C GLU A 89 0.69 -27.21 23.50
N VAL A 90 -0.16 -26.96 24.50
CA VAL A 90 -0.55 -27.98 25.49
C VAL A 90 -1.33 -29.12 24.84
N PHE A 91 -2.17 -28.83 23.84
CA PHE A 91 -2.86 -29.86 23.06
C PHE A 91 -1.85 -30.64 22.20
N PHE A 92 -1.03 -29.92 21.42
CA PHE A 92 -0.08 -30.55 20.49
C PHE A 92 1.00 -31.40 21.17
N SER A 93 1.39 -31.05 22.40
CA SER A 93 2.35 -31.85 23.20
C SER A 93 1.76 -33.16 23.74
N LYS A 94 0.43 -33.28 23.83
CA LYS A 94 -0.25 -34.44 24.45
C LYS A 94 -1.01 -35.31 23.44
N VAL A 95 -1.51 -34.72 22.35
CA VAL A 95 -2.31 -35.43 21.36
C VAL A 95 -1.47 -36.45 20.59
N ARG A 96 -2.01 -37.64 20.38
CA ARG A 96 -1.37 -38.67 19.54
C ARG A 96 -1.87 -38.53 18.11
N LEU A 97 -1.15 -37.75 17.30
CA LEU A 97 -1.49 -37.58 15.89
C LEU A 97 -1.14 -38.85 15.08
N PRO A 98 -2.02 -39.30 14.16
CA PRO A 98 -1.71 -40.41 13.25
C PRO A 98 -0.46 -40.09 12.41
N ARG A 99 0.57 -40.94 12.48
CA ARG A 99 1.84 -40.70 11.76
C ARG A 99 1.65 -40.71 10.24
N GLY A 100 2.02 -39.61 9.57
CA GLY A 100 2.39 -39.61 8.15
C GLY A 100 3.71 -40.36 7.97
N GLY A 101 3.76 -41.36 7.10
CA GLY A 101 4.99 -42.08 6.81
C GLY A 101 6.06 -41.12 6.25
N GLY A 102 7.21 -41.04 6.90
CA GLY A 102 8.35 -40.23 6.48
C GLY A 102 9.18 -39.73 7.67
N ALA A 103 10.29 -40.42 7.97
CA ALA A 103 11.26 -39.98 8.98
C ALA A 103 12.24 -38.97 8.35
N GLY A 104 12.42 -37.82 9.01
CA GLY A 104 13.53 -36.89 8.75
C GLY A 104 13.12 -35.48 8.32
N LYS A 105 13.57 -34.46 9.07
CA LYS A 105 13.44 -33.00 8.81
C LYS A 105 12.02 -32.44 8.59
N GLN A 106 10.98 -33.23 8.88
CA GLN A 106 9.57 -33.00 8.50
C GLN A 106 8.61 -32.64 9.66
N GLY A 107 9.08 -32.05 10.77
CA GLY A 107 8.25 -31.81 11.97
C GLY A 107 6.92 -31.08 11.69
N ARG A 108 6.96 -29.92 11.03
CA ARG A 108 5.75 -29.14 10.71
C ARG A 108 4.84 -29.87 9.72
N ARG A 109 5.38 -30.38 8.60
CA ARG A 109 4.59 -31.09 7.58
C ARG A 109 3.93 -32.35 8.13
N ALA A 110 4.64 -33.12 8.96
CA ALA A 110 4.10 -34.29 9.63
C ALA A 110 3.02 -33.92 10.64
N ARG A 111 3.20 -32.80 11.38
CA ARG A 111 2.16 -32.23 12.28
C ARG A 111 0.91 -31.85 11.49
N LEU A 112 1.03 -31.20 10.34
CA LEU A 112 -0.12 -30.84 9.48
C LEU A 112 -0.87 -32.08 8.99
N GLN A 113 -0.16 -33.05 8.42
CA GLN A 113 -0.77 -34.28 7.93
C GLN A 113 -1.41 -35.09 9.05
N GLY A 114 -0.76 -35.13 10.22
CA GLY A 114 -1.29 -35.77 11.42
C GLY A 114 -2.57 -35.08 11.91
N LEU A 115 -2.59 -33.75 11.93
CA LEU A 115 -3.77 -32.96 12.32
C LEU A 115 -4.93 -33.18 11.36
N LEU A 116 -4.71 -33.17 10.04
CA LEU A 116 -5.75 -33.44 9.03
C LEU A 116 -6.36 -34.83 9.20
N ARG A 117 -5.52 -35.85 9.46
CA ARG A 117 -6.00 -37.22 9.71
C ARG A 117 -6.67 -37.38 11.07
N TRP A 118 -6.28 -36.58 12.05
CA TRP A 118 -6.94 -36.53 13.35
C TRP A 118 -8.33 -35.89 13.21
N LEU A 119 -8.42 -34.75 12.51
CA LEU A 119 -9.68 -34.07 12.23
C LEU A 119 -10.65 -34.94 11.41
N ALA A 120 -10.14 -35.75 10.47
CA ALA A 120 -10.96 -36.65 9.66
C ALA A 120 -11.72 -37.73 10.46
N GLN A 121 -11.49 -37.84 11.78
CA GLN A 121 -12.23 -38.74 12.66
C GLN A 121 -13.54 -38.14 13.19
N PHE A 122 -13.74 -36.83 13.03
CA PHE A 122 -14.93 -36.12 13.52
C PHE A 122 -15.89 -35.80 12.38
N ALA A 123 -17.17 -35.77 12.69
CA ALA A 123 -18.19 -35.36 11.71
C ALA A 123 -18.28 -33.83 11.62
N GLU A 124 -18.24 -33.15 12.77
CA GLU A 124 -18.50 -31.71 12.91
C GLU A 124 -17.40 -30.97 13.66
N PRO A 125 -17.19 -29.66 13.41
CA PRO A 125 -16.19 -28.85 14.10
C PRO A 125 -16.38 -28.79 15.61
N THR A 126 -17.62 -28.73 16.09
CA THR A 126 -17.95 -28.67 17.51
C THR A 126 -17.44 -29.91 18.26
N GLU A 127 -17.58 -31.09 17.67
CA GLU A 127 -17.07 -32.35 18.24
C GLU A 127 -15.54 -32.36 18.32
N ALA A 128 -14.88 -31.88 17.26
CA ALA A 128 -13.42 -31.78 17.23
C ALA A 128 -12.92 -30.79 18.29
N VAL A 129 -13.55 -29.62 18.44
CA VAL A 129 -13.26 -28.63 19.49
C VAL A 129 -13.40 -29.25 20.87
N ASP A 130 -14.51 -29.93 21.16
CA ASP A 130 -14.72 -30.60 22.46
C ASP A 130 -13.61 -31.61 22.77
N ASN A 131 -13.07 -32.29 21.76
CA ASN A 131 -11.95 -33.20 21.93
C ASN A 131 -10.61 -32.47 22.19
N VAL A 132 -10.37 -31.31 21.57
CA VAL A 132 -9.21 -30.45 21.89
C VAL A 132 -9.24 -30.03 23.36
N LEU A 133 -10.40 -29.57 23.85
CA LEU A 133 -10.55 -29.04 25.20
C LEU A 133 -10.28 -30.07 26.31
N LYS A 134 -10.42 -31.37 26.03
CA LYS A 134 -10.09 -32.46 26.97
C LYS A 134 -8.63 -32.43 27.43
N TYR A 135 -7.72 -31.90 26.61
CA TYR A 135 -6.28 -31.81 26.91
C TYR A 135 -5.90 -30.58 27.75
N LEU A 136 -6.83 -29.63 27.90
CA LEU A 136 -6.64 -28.35 28.57
C LEU A 136 -7.19 -28.36 30.00
N LYS A 137 -6.66 -27.45 30.84
CA LYS A 137 -7.11 -27.26 32.23
C LYS A 137 -8.52 -26.69 32.24
N LYS A 138 -9.36 -27.10 33.20
CA LYS A 138 -10.79 -26.71 33.27
C LYS A 138 -11.04 -25.20 33.12
N HIS A 139 -10.23 -24.36 33.76
CA HIS A 139 -10.41 -22.90 33.72
C HIS A 139 -10.08 -22.25 32.37
N GLN A 140 -9.34 -22.92 31.48
CA GLN A 140 -8.96 -22.39 30.16
C GLN A 140 -9.93 -22.82 29.05
N ARG A 141 -10.85 -23.75 29.34
CA ARG A 141 -11.62 -24.43 28.28
C ARG A 141 -12.59 -23.51 27.57
N GLU A 142 -13.31 -22.67 28.31
CA GLU A 142 -14.30 -21.76 27.72
C GLU A 142 -13.62 -20.65 26.91
N GLU A 143 -12.54 -20.06 27.43
CA GLU A 143 -11.75 -19.06 26.70
C GLU A 143 -11.20 -19.61 25.37
N ILE A 144 -10.60 -20.81 25.38
CA ILE A 144 -10.09 -21.43 24.16
C ILE A 144 -11.22 -21.89 23.22
N ARG A 145 -12.37 -22.31 23.75
CA ARG A 145 -13.55 -22.62 22.94
C ARG A 145 -14.00 -21.39 22.17
N GLU A 146 -14.20 -20.28 22.88
CA GLU A 146 -14.63 -19.01 22.29
C GLU A 146 -13.62 -18.55 21.23
N LEU A 147 -12.33 -18.57 21.56
CA LEU A 147 -11.26 -18.24 20.62
C LEU A 147 -11.33 -19.08 19.34
N LEU A 148 -11.42 -20.42 19.46
CA LEU A 148 -11.49 -21.30 18.30
C LEU A 148 -12.76 -21.07 17.48
N CYS A 149 -13.91 -20.89 18.13
CA CYS A 149 -15.18 -20.65 17.47
C CYS A 149 -15.19 -19.32 16.71
N THR A 150 -14.84 -18.22 17.37
CA THR A 150 -14.80 -16.89 16.76
C THR A 150 -13.79 -16.84 15.60
N SER A 151 -12.59 -17.41 15.75
CA SER A 151 -11.59 -17.42 14.66
C SER A 151 -11.98 -18.30 13.47
N MET A 152 -12.93 -19.24 13.61
CA MET A 152 -13.47 -19.96 12.45
C MET A 152 -14.47 -19.14 11.66
N GLU A 153 -15.13 -18.16 12.28
CA GLU A 153 -16.11 -17.27 11.62
C GLU A 153 -15.45 -16.45 10.51
N ASP A 154 -14.16 -16.13 10.62
CA ASP A 154 -13.39 -15.43 9.57
C ASP A 154 -13.34 -16.18 8.23
N TYR A 155 -13.53 -17.51 8.26
CA TYR A 155 -13.58 -18.34 7.05
C TYR A 155 -15.00 -18.55 6.51
N THR A 156 -16.02 -18.00 7.19
CA THR A 156 -17.40 -18.06 6.71
C THR A 156 -17.62 -17.06 5.58
N PRO A 157 -18.41 -17.40 4.54
CA PRO A 157 -18.73 -16.45 3.49
C PRO A 157 -19.42 -15.22 4.08
N SER A 158 -18.85 -14.04 3.86
CA SER A 158 -19.49 -12.78 4.23
C SER A 158 -20.78 -12.56 3.43
N ASP A 159 -21.79 -12.00 4.08
CA ASP A 159 -23.04 -11.55 3.44
C ASP A 159 -22.83 -10.33 2.51
N VAL A 160 -21.65 -9.71 2.55
CA VAL A 160 -21.31 -8.56 1.71
C VAL A 160 -21.33 -8.94 0.22
N ASN A 161 -22.15 -8.25 -0.55
CA ASN A 161 -22.23 -8.42 -1.99
C ASN A 161 -21.27 -7.48 -2.74
N LEU A 162 -20.02 -7.93 -2.95
CA LEU A 162 -19.05 -7.18 -3.75
C LEU A 162 -19.43 -7.12 -5.25
N GLU A 163 -20.36 -7.93 -5.72
CA GLU A 163 -20.78 -7.90 -7.13
C GLU A 163 -21.44 -6.56 -7.48
N ASP A 164 -22.25 -6.00 -6.58
CA ASP A 164 -22.90 -4.70 -6.76
C ASP A 164 -21.88 -3.56 -6.91
N PHE A 165 -20.72 -3.68 -6.26
CA PHE A 165 -19.63 -2.72 -6.44
C PHE A 165 -19.06 -2.78 -7.85
N PHE A 166 -18.73 -3.98 -8.35
CA PHE A 166 -18.13 -4.12 -9.68
C PHE A 166 -19.13 -3.85 -10.81
N GLN A 167 -20.41 -4.13 -10.61
CA GLN A 167 -21.46 -3.89 -11.60
C GLN A 167 -21.99 -2.45 -11.57
N ASN A 168 -22.25 -1.92 -10.37
CA ASN A 168 -22.99 -0.65 -10.19
C ASN A 168 -22.14 0.46 -9.56
N GLY A 169 -20.88 0.19 -9.19
CA GLY A 169 -20.01 1.14 -8.49
C GLY A 169 -20.46 1.47 -7.06
N LYS A 170 -21.38 0.67 -6.50
CA LYS A 170 -21.97 0.88 -5.18
C LYS A 170 -21.38 -0.10 -4.17
N TYR A 171 -20.75 0.43 -3.14
CA TYR A 171 -20.29 -0.34 -2.00
C TYR A 171 -20.63 0.44 -0.73
N GLU A 172 -21.33 -0.22 0.19
CA GLU A 172 -21.62 0.34 1.50
C GLU A 172 -20.99 -0.56 2.56
N CYS A 173 -19.92 -0.07 3.17
CA CYS A 173 -19.32 -0.73 4.32
C CYS A 173 -20.13 -0.38 5.58
N GLU A 174 -20.57 -1.40 6.32
CA GLU A 174 -21.35 -1.21 7.55
C GLU A 174 -20.57 -0.42 8.61
N ALA A 175 -19.27 -0.69 8.75
CA ALA A 175 -18.40 0.05 9.67
C ALA A 175 -18.30 1.53 9.29
N ALA A 176 -18.24 1.83 7.99
CA ALA A 176 -18.26 3.18 7.46
C ALA A 176 -19.60 3.89 7.72
N ARG A 177 -20.73 3.20 7.55
CA ARG A 177 -22.06 3.74 7.86
C ARG A 177 -22.20 4.07 9.36
N LYS A 178 -21.67 3.22 10.24
CA LYS A 178 -21.65 3.45 11.70
C LYS A 178 -20.76 4.62 12.12
N ALA A 179 -19.76 4.97 11.31
CA ALA A 179 -18.82 6.05 11.59
C ALA A 179 -19.32 7.46 11.20
N ASP A 180 -20.54 7.58 10.64
CA ASP A 180 -21.18 8.84 10.23
C ASP A 180 -20.28 9.74 9.36
N LEU A 181 -19.51 9.13 8.47
CA LEU A 181 -18.59 9.85 7.59
C LEU A 181 -19.34 10.47 6.40
N PRO A 182 -18.88 11.63 5.87
CA PRO A 182 -19.47 12.21 4.67
C PRO A 182 -19.46 11.23 3.49
N GLN A 183 -20.58 11.14 2.76
CA GLN A 183 -20.75 10.19 1.66
C GLN A 183 -19.62 10.24 0.62
N TRP A 184 -19.10 11.43 0.32
CA TRP A 184 -18.01 11.58 -0.65
C TRP A 184 -16.72 10.88 -0.19
N VAL A 185 -16.44 10.84 1.12
CA VAL A 185 -15.28 10.15 1.69
C VAL A 185 -15.46 8.64 1.54
N LEU A 186 -16.66 8.14 1.86
CA LEU A 186 -17.00 6.73 1.71
C LEU A 186 -16.86 6.25 0.27
N ASP A 187 -17.42 7.01 -0.67
CA ASP A 187 -17.34 6.72 -2.11
C ASP A 187 -15.89 6.77 -2.60
N ALA A 188 -15.09 7.71 -2.12
CA ALA A 188 -13.71 7.87 -2.53
C ALA A 188 -12.81 6.75 -1.97
N LEU A 189 -12.99 6.35 -0.71
CA LEU A 189 -12.32 5.18 -0.13
C LEU A 189 -12.69 3.89 -0.87
N ALA A 190 -13.98 3.67 -1.12
CA ALA A 190 -14.47 2.49 -1.84
C ALA A 190 -13.89 2.39 -3.27
N LYS A 191 -13.68 3.53 -3.93
CA LYS A 191 -13.09 3.62 -5.27
C LYS A 191 -11.56 3.67 -5.27
N GLY A 192 -10.90 3.60 -4.11
CA GLY A 192 -9.44 3.71 -3.99
C GLY A 192 -8.88 5.09 -4.35
N LYS A 193 -9.70 6.14 -4.31
CA LYS A 193 -9.31 7.54 -4.57
C LYS A 193 -8.75 8.26 -3.36
N LEU A 194 -9.02 7.74 -2.16
CA LEU A 194 -8.39 8.17 -0.91
C LEU A 194 -7.56 7.01 -0.37
N ALA A 195 -6.37 7.34 0.13
CA ALA A 195 -5.49 6.36 0.75
C ALA A 195 -6.03 5.87 2.11
N PRO A 196 -5.73 4.62 2.52
CA PRO A 196 -6.09 4.11 3.85
C PRO A 196 -5.63 5.00 5.01
N PHE A 197 -4.48 5.67 4.85
CA PHE A 197 -3.98 6.69 5.78
C PHE A 197 -5.05 7.73 6.18
N ILE A 198 -5.91 8.14 5.24
CA ILE A 198 -6.99 9.10 5.50
C ILE A 198 -8.04 8.49 6.43
N SER A 199 -8.42 7.23 6.19
CA SER A 199 -9.39 6.50 7.03
C SER A 199 -8.82 6.27 8.42
N ASP A 200 -7.56 5.86 8.53
CA ASP A 200 -6.89 5.60 9.81
C ASP A 200 -6.78 6.87 10.66
N ALA A 201 -6.39 8.00 10.04
CA ALA A 201 -6.32 9.29 10.72
C ALA A 201 -7.70 9.80 11.16
N LEU A 202 -8.73 9.61 10.32
CA LEU A 202 -10.09 10.10 10.58
C LEU A 202 -10.84 9.27 11.63
N ILE A 203 -10.78 7.95 11.53
CA ILE A 203 -11.55 7.01 12.37
C ILE A 203 -10.76 6.59 13.60
N LEU A 204 -9.54 6.06 13.41
CA LEU A 204 -8.74 5.50 14.50
C LEU A 204 -7.98 6.57 15.28
N ARG A 205 -7.82 7.76 14.69
CA ARG A 205 -6.93 8.84 15.19
C ARG A 205 -5.52 8.33 15.45
N SER A 206 -5.10 7.34 14.66
CA SER A 206 -3.77 6.75 14.75
C SER A 206 -3.30 6.24 13.41
N THR A 207 -2.01 6.36 13.11
CA THR A 207 -1.42 5.89 11.84
C THR A 207 -0.03 5.30 12.07
N PHE A 208 0.33 4.29 11.29
CA PHE A 208 1.69 3.78 11.19
C PHE A 208 2.40 4.43 10.00
N LEU A 209 3.56 5.01 10.25
CA LEU A 209 4.41 5.56 9.19
C LEU A 209 5.34 4.46 8.69
N HIS A 210 5.07 3.98 7.47
CA HIS A 210 5.83 2.87 6.90
C HIS A 210 7.27 3.29 6.60
N VAL A 211 8.22 2.59 7.23
CA VAL A 211 9.66 2.83 7.10
C VAL A 211 10.18 2.24 5.80
N GLN A 212 10.99 3.00 5.07
CA GLN A 212 11.70 2.54 3.88
C GLN A 212 13.16 2.16 4.20
N VAL A 213 13.94 1.78 3.19
CA VAL A 213 15.37 1.51 3.38
C VAL A 213 16.12 2.84 3.52
N GLU A 214 16.27 3.30 4.77
CA GLU A 214 16.88 4.59 5.11
C GLU A 214 17.89 4.48 6.27
N ASP A 215 18.62 5.57 6.55
CA ASP A 215 19.57 5.64 7.67
C ASP A 215 18.85 5.71 9.03
N MET A 216 18.80 4.57 9.73
CA MET A 216 18.19 4.47 11.05
C MET A 216 18.95 5.26 12.14
N GLN A 217 20.19 5.70 11.92
CA GLN A 217 20.89 6.56 12.88
C GLN A 217 20.39 8.01 12.83
N ARG A 218 19.71 8.40 11.76
CA ARG A 218 19.11 9.73 11.59
C ARG A 218 17.65 9.75 12.06
N PRO A 219 17.07 10.94 12.31
CA PRO A 219 15.62 11.10 12.44
C PRO A 219 14.88 10.43 11.29
N SER A 220 13.63 10.01 11.50
CA SER A 220 12.80 9.38 10.46
C SER A 220 12.71 10.26 9.22
N ALA A 221 12.78 9.67 8.02
CA ALA A 221 12.53 10.38 6.77
C ALA A 221 11.13 11.03 6.75
N HIS A 222 10.18 10.46 7.49
CA HIS A 222 8.85 11.05 7.69
C HIS A 222 8.87 12.39 8.42
N SER A 223 9.94 12.74 9.13
CA SER A 223 10.06 14.03 9.81
C SER A 223 9.96 15.20 8.81
N THR A 224 10.50 15.05 7.59
CA THR A 224 10.44 16.08 6.54
C THR A 224 9.01 16.35 6.06
N ALA A 225 8.17 15.31 6.06
CA ALA A 225 6.77 15.39 5.63
C ALA A 225 5.78 15.72 6.77
N LEU A 226 6.28 15.98 7.99
CA LEU A 226 5.43 16.26 9.16
C LEU A 226 4.48 17.45 8.93
N PRO A 227 4.92 18.63 8.42
CA PRO A 227 4.02 19.75 8.17
C PRO A 227 2.84 19.41 7.23
N ILE A 228 3.10 18.62 6.18
CA ILE A 228 2.04 18.17 5.25
C ILE A 228 1.01 17.31 6.00
N ARG A 229 1.45 16.40 6.87
CA ARG A 229 0.56 15.59 7.71
C ARG A 229 -0.26 16.44 8.67
N GLN A 230 0.32 17.48 9.27
CA GLN A 230 -0.41 18.38 10.14
C GLN A 230 -1.55 19.10 9.41
N VAL A 231 -1.36 19.50 8.14
CA VAL A 231 -2.43 20.05 7.31
C VAL A 231 -3.51 19.00 7.01
N ILE A 232 -3.12 17.77 6.66
CA ILE A 232 -4.08 16.67 6.47
C ILE A 232 -4.93 16.45 7.73
N TYR A 233 -4.31 16.38 8.91
CA TYR A 233 -5.05 16.24 10.17
C TYR A 233 -5.94 17.45 10.46
N GLY A 234 -5.50 18.66 10.10
CA GLY A 234 -6.30 19.89 10.19
C GLY A 234 -7.55 19.87 9.31
N LEU A 235 -7.47 19.25 8.12
CA LEU A 235 -8.62 19.05 7.23
C LEU A 235 -9.57 17.96 7.76
N LEU A 236 -9.03 16.87 8.30
CA LEU A 236 -9.84 15.71 8.71
C LEU A 236 -10.53 15.89 10.06
N LEU A 237 -9.86 16.50 11.04
CA LEU A 237 -10.26 16.44 12.44
C LEU A 237 -10.81 17.76 12.99
N LYS A 238 -10.95 18.79 12.17
CA LYS A 238 -11.73 19.99 12.53
C LYS A 238 -13.21 19.64 12.58
N VAL A 239 -13.65 19.11 13.72
CA VAL A 239 -15.04 18.73 13.98
C VAL A 239 -15.84 19.95 14.42
N SER A 240 -17.03 20.15 13.84
CA SER A 240 -18.07 21.03 14.37
C SER A 240 -18.46 20.53 15.76
N GLN A 241 -18.39 21.37 16.80
CA GLN A 241 -18.72 21.04 18.19
C GLN A 241 -20.23 20.76 18.42
N ASN A 242 -20.86 19.94 17.60
CA ASN A 242 -22.27 19.55 17.73
C ASN A 242 -22.40 18.09 18.13
N THR A 243 -21.77 17.70 19.23
CA THR A 243 -22.18 16.51 19.96
C THR A 243 -22.39 16.89 21.42
N GLU A 244 -23.65 17.09 21.74
CA GLU A 244 -24.19 17.29 23.07
C GLU A 244 -23.69 16.18 24.01
N ALA A 245 -22.91 16.55 25.04
CA ALA A 245 -22.74 15.86 26.34
C ALA A 245 -21.52 16.36 27.14
N ALA A 246 -20.80 17.42 26.71
CA ALA A 246 -19.71 17.99 27.51
C ALA A 246 -20.23 19.12 28.42
N SER A 247 -20.15 18.89 29.73
CA SER A 247 -20.37 19.82 30.82
C SER A 247 -19.77 21.22 30.55
N PRO A 248 -20.43 22.32 30.98
CA PRO A 248 -19.98 23.70 30.73
C PRO A 248 -18.83 24.09 31.65
N GLY A 249 -17.64 23.50 31.44
CA GLY A 249 -16.51 23.71 32.32
C GLY A 249 -15.20 23.16 31.76
N LYS A 250 -14.67 23.84 30.73
CA LYS A 250 -13.35 23.75 30.07
C LYS A 250 -13.47 23.49 28.56
N GLN A 251 -13.85 24.53 27.83
CA GLN A 251 -13.54 24.62 26.41
C GLN A 251 -12.03 24.89 26.29
N THR A 252 -11.23 23.88 25.99
CA THR A 252 -9.86 24.09 25.55
C THR A 252 -9.89 24.29 24.03
N ASN A 253 -9.37 25.41 23.54
CA ASN A 253 -9.13 25.69 22.11
C ASN A 253 -8.00 24.81 21.52
N GLU A 254 -7.82 23.59 22.02
CA GLU A 254 -6.72 22.71 21.64
C GLU A 254 -7.05 22.03 20.32
N LEU A 255 -6.16 22.20 19.33
CA LEU A 255 -6.28 21.54 18.03
C LEU A 255 -6.23 20.01 18.21
N PRO A 256 -6.96 19.25 17.37
CA PRO A 256 -6.99 17.80 17.46
C PRO A 256 -5.59 17.19 17.27
N VAL A 257 -5.37 16.05 17.93
CA VAL A 257 -4.11 15.29 17.88
C VAL A 257 -4.31 13.92 17.27
N VAL A 258 -3.32 13.46 16.51
CA VAL A 258 -3.24 12.11 15.92
C VAL A 258 -2.06 11.36 16.51
N CYS A 259 -2.28 10.09 16.84
CA CYS A 259 -1.23 9.19 17.31
C CYS A 259 -0.43 8.61 16.12
N GLU A 260 0.81 9.02 15.95
CA GLU A 260 1.72 8.45 14.96
C GLU A 260 2.61 7.37 15.59
N PHE A 261 2.73 6.24 14.90
CA PHE A 261 3.73 5.21 15.16
C PHE A 261 4.80 5.31 14.08
N ASP A 262 5.99 5.77 14.45
CA ASP A 262 7.13 5.97 13.57
C ASP A 262 8.36 5.26 14.13
N ARG A 263 9.40 5.05 13.34
CA ARG A 263 10.64 4.49 13.86
C ARG A 263 11.36 5.45 14.80
N LEU A 264 12.01 4.88 15.79
CA LEU A 264 13.13 5.48 16.51
C LEU A 264 14.28 4.49 16.41
N GLN A 265 15.23 4.78 15.53
CA GLN A 265 16.27 3.82 15.15
C GLN A 265 15.67 2.46 14.71
N LYS A 266 15.90 1.41 15.49
CA LYS A 266 15.43 0.03 15.23
C LYS A 266 14.16 -0.33 16.00
N THR A 267 13.58 0.60 16.75
CA THR A 267 12.35 0.38 17.52
C THR A 267 11.22 1.28 17.02
N LEU A 268 10.02 1.05 17.54
CA LEU A 268 8.85 1.88 17.25
C LEU A 268 8.66 2.93 18.35
N LYS A 269 8.36 4.15 17.96
CA LYS A 269 8.04 5.28 18.83
C LYS A 269 6.62 5.73 18.55
N LYS A 270 5.87 5.94 19.64
CA LYS A 270 4.56 6.57 19.63
C LYS A 270 4.72 8.08 19.85
N THR A 271 4.16 8.90 18.97
CA THR A 271 4.13 10.36 19.08
C THR A 271 2.73 10.89 18.87
N PHE A 272 2.39 12.01 19.50
CA PHE A 272 1.13 12.71 19.28
C PHE A 272 1.40 13.96 18.46
N VAL A 273 0.83 14.01 17.26
CA VAL A 273 1.02 15.11 16.31
C VAL A 273 -0.23 15.98 16.33
N GLN A 274 -0.03 17.26 16.62
CA GLN A 274 -1.08 18.27 16.59
C GLN A 274 -1.38 18.67 15.14
N ALA A 275 -2.67 18.75 14.80
CA ALA A 275 -3.15 19.27 13.53
C ALA A 275 -2.74 20.74 13.33
N ALA A 276 -2.59 21.16 12.07
CA ALA A 276 -2.32 22.55 11.73
C ALA A 276 -3.60 23.39 11.72
N SER A 277 -3.46 24.67 12.05
CA SER A 277 -4.48 25.68 11.74
C SER A 277 -4.48 25.93 10.24
N LEU A 278 -5.65 25.78 9.61
CA LEU A 278 -5.83 26.11 8.19
C LEU A 278 -5.79 27.64 7.98
N PRO A 279 -5.36 28.12 6.79
CA PRO A 279 -5.30 29.54 6.47
C PRO A 279 -6.65 30.26 6.64
N THR A 280 -6.60 31.50 7.12
CA THR A 280 -7.78 32.37 7.29
C THR A 280 -8.46 32.56 5.93
N GLY A 281 -9.70 32.10 5.80
CA GLY A 281 -10.48 32.19 4.56
C GLY A 281 -10.50 30.92 3.69
N PHE A 282 -9.71 29.89 4.01
CA PHE A 282 -9.90 28.57 3.40
C PHE A 282 -11.17 27.90 3.95
N CYS A 283 -11.35 28.02 5.27
CA CYS A 283 -12.43 27.43 6.05
C CYS A 283 -12.74 28.35 7.25
N ASP A 284 -14.02 28.60 7.54
CA ASP A 284 -14.43 29.17 8.83
C ASP A 284 -13.99 28.24 9.98
N ASP A 285 -13.88 28.75 11.20
CA ASP A 285 -13.37 28.02 12.38
C ASP A 285 -14.12 26.71 12.73
N HIS A 286 -15.24 26.45 12.05
CA HIS A 286 -16.08 25.25 12.18
C HIS A 286 -16.40 24.56 10.84
N PHE A 287 -15.45 24.55 9.90
CA PHE A 287 -15.70 23.94 8.59
C PHE A 287 -15.85 22.41 8.65
N PRO A 288 -17.03 21.87 8.34
CA PRO A 288 -17.26 20.44 8.36
C PRO A 288 -16.71 19.78 7.07
N LEU A 289 -16.16 18.58 7.20
CA LEU A 289 -15.50 17.84 6.11
C LEU A 289 -16.43 17.56 4.91
N ASP A 290 -17.74 17.49 5.14
CA ASP A 290 -18.76 17.36 4.10
C ASP A 290 -18.78 18.56 3.12
N LYS A 291 -18.40 19.75 3.58
CA LYS A 291 -18.35 20.97 2.76
C LYS A 291 -17.07 21.07 1.92
N LEU A 292 -16.05 20.22 2.13
CA LEU A 292 -14.77 20.32 1.41
C LEU A 292 -14.95 20.29 -0.10
N MET A 293 -15.87 19.45 -0.59
CA MET A 293 -16.22 19.34 -2.00
C MET A 293 -16.83 20.63 -2.60
N LYS A 294 -17.41 21.49 -1.75
CA LYS A 294 -18.07 22.75 -2.15
C LYS A 294 -17.07 23.93 -2.24
N VAL A 295 -15.88 23.79 -1.65
CA VAL A 295 -14.83 24.80 -1.74
C VAL A 295 -14.38 24.93 -3.19
N PRO A 296 -14.18 26.13 -3.75
CA PRO A 296 -13.70 26.29 -5.11
C PRO A 296 -12.38 25.54 -5.37
N MET A 297 -12.21 24.96 -6.57
CA MET A 297 -10.99 24.24 -6.94
C MET A 297 -9.73 25.11 -6.80
N SER A 298 -9.83 26.41 -7.11
CA SER A 298 -8.74 27.37 -6.96
C SER A 298 -8.28 27.54 -5.50
N CYS A 299 -9.23 27.57 -4.54
CA CYS A 299 -8.91 27.63 -3.12
C CYS A 299 -8.25 26.33 -2.65
N ARG A 300 -8.74 25.18 -3.10
CA ARG A 300 -8.15 23.86 -2.83
C ARG A 300 -6.73 23.74 -3.38
N GLN A 301 -6.51 24.22 -4.61
CA GLN A 301 -5.19 24.30 -5.22
C GLN A 301 -4.25 25.24 -4.44
N MET A 302 -4.75 26.39 -4.00
CA MET A 302 -3.99 27.35 -3.20
C MET A 302 -3.52 26.72 -1.89
N LEU A 303 -4.39 26.04 -1.14
CA LEU A 303 -4.00 25.37 0.10
C LEU A 303 -2.92 24.29 -0.14
N LEU A 304 -3.06 23.48 -1.20
CA LEU A 304 -2.07 22.47 -1.55
C LEU A 304 -0.69 23.12 -1.80
N LEU A 305 -0.67 24.17 -2.62
CA LEU A 305 0.54 24.88 -3.02
C LEU A 305 1.19 25.64 -1.86
N GLU A 306 0.39 26.29 -1.00
CA GLU A 306 0.86 26.93 0.23
C GLU A 306 1.47 25.92 1.20
N THR A 307 0.85 24.73 1.34
CA THR A 307 1.39 23.64 2.17
C THR A 307 2.75 23.15 1.65
N LEU A 308 2.92 23.12 0.32
CA LEU A 308 4.19 22.77 -0.33
C LEU A 308 5.16 23.96 -0.45
N GLY A 309 4.77 25.17 -0.05
CA GLY A 309 5.60 26.37 -0.13
C GLY A 309 5.90 26.84 -1.56
N VAL A 310 5.08 26.48 -2.54
CA VAL A 310 5.28 26.79 -3.97
C VAL A 310 4.16 27.68 -4.48
N LYS A 311 4.45 28.58 -5.43
CA LYS A 311 3.44 29.36 -6.15
C LYS A 311 3.13 28.72 -7.50
N MET A 312 1.87 28.78 -7.93
CA MET A 312 1.46 28.22 -9.22
C MET A 312 2.25 28.79 -10.40
N SER A 313 2.65 30.08 -10.32
CA SER A 313 3.45 30.75 -11.34
C SER A 313 4.80 30.06 -11.63
N PHE A 314 5.38 29.35 -10.66
CA PHE A 314 6.61 28.58 -10.88
C PHE A 314 6.37 27.26 -11.62
N LEU A 315 5.13 26.78 -11.65
CA LEU A 315 4.74 25.49 -12.22
C LEU A 315 4.10 25.62 -13.62
N GLU A 316 3.86 26.83 -14.10
CA GLU A 316 3.19 27.10 -15.38
C GLU A 316 3.92 26.51 -16.59
N SER A 317 5.26 26.48 -16.55
CA SER A 317 6.11 25.89 -17.58
C SER A 317 6.26 24.37 -17.47
N ILE A 318 5.77 23.77 -16.38
CA ILE A 318 5.89 22.34 -16.10
C ILE A 318 4.66 21.61 -16.65
N PRO A 319 4.83 20.46 -17.34
CA PRO A 319 3.71 19.62 -17.76
C PRO A 319 2.78 19.28 -16.58
N SER A 320 1.46 19.33 -16.80
CA SER A 320 0.47 19.25 -15.72
C SER A 320 0.62 18.02 -14.82
N HIS A 321 0.94 16.85 -15.39
CA HIS A 321 1.18 15.60 -14.66
C HIS A 321 2.49 15.57 -13.85
N LEU A 322 3.39 16.54 -14.06
CA LEU A 322 4.64 16.70 -13.32
C LEU A 322 4.59 17.86 -12.31
N GLN A 323 3.56 18.71 -12.34
CA GLN A 323 3.47 19.87 -11.44
C GLN A 323 3.50 19.48 -9.96
N LEU A 324 2.76 18.44 -9.55
CA LEU A 324 2.77 17.97 -8.16
C LEU A 324 4.14 17.39 -7.74
N PRO A 325 4.77 16.45 -8.48
CA PRO A 325 6.13 16.02 -8.19
C PRO A 325 7.15 17.15 -8.09
N VAL A 326 7.07 18.15 -8.96
CA VAL A 326 7.99 19.30 -8.93
C VAL A 326 7.74 20.16 -7.70
N ALA A 327 6.49 20.45 -7.37
CA ALA A 327 6.14 21.19 -6.15
C ALA A 327 6.64 20.48 -4.88
N VAL A 328 6.46 19.16 -4.81
CA VAL A 328 7.02 18.32 -3.73
C VAL A 328 8.55 18.37 -3.71
N THR A 329 9.20 18.43 -4.87
CA THR A 329 10.66 18.51 -4.96
C THR A 329 11.17 19.84 -4.42
N CYS A 330 10.53 20.96 -4.74
CA CYS A 330 10.82 22.26 -4.13
C CYS A 330 10.66 22.20 -2.60
N TYR A 331 9.52 21.69 -2.11
CA TYR A 331 9.28 21.50 -0.68
C TYR A 331 10.38 20.68 0.00
N TRP A 332 10.75 19.54 -0.59
CA TRP A 332 11.78 18.65 -0.06
C TRP A 332 13.13 19.33 0.06
N ILE A 333 13.58 20.09 -0.95
CA ILE A 333 14.84 20.85 -0.90
C ILE A 333 14.85 21.86 0.25
N CYS A 334 13.72 22.54 0.48
CA CYS A 334 13.59 23.51 1.55
C CYS A 334 13.62 22.85 2.94
N CYS A 335 12.91 21.73 3.11
CA CYS A 335 12.61 21.14 4.41
C CYS A 335 13.48 19.94 4.81
N SER A 336 14.29 19.37 3.90
CA SER A 336 15.14 18.21 4.19
C SER A 336 16.19 18.53 5.25
N GLU A 337 16.42 17.58 6.16
CA GLU A 337 17.58 17.57 7.05
C GLU A 337 18.18 16.15 7.04
N PRO A 338 19.43 15.95 6.55
CA PRO A 338 20.36 16.97 6.07
C PRO A 338 19.89 17.64 4.77
N LYS A 339 20.45 18.81 4.47
CA LYS A 339 20.19 19.51 3.20
C LYS A 339 20.50 18.64 1.99
N VAL A 340 19.59 18.68 1.01
CA VAL A 340 19.74 17.99 -0.27
C VAL A 340 21.04 18.43 -0.96
N LYS A 341 21.85 17.46 -1.37
CA LYS A 341 23.07 17.69 -2.16
C LYS A 341 22.69 17.84 -3.63
N LEU A 342 23.43 18.69 -4.37
CA LEU A 342 23.16 18.94 -5.79
C LEU A 342 23.08 17.67 -6.64
N HIS A 343 23.98 16.70 -6.44
CA HIS A 343 23.94 15.44 -7.19
C HIS A 343 22.70 14.57 -6.85
N GLN A 344 22.16 14.67 -5.63
CA GLN A 344 20.91 13.97 -5.27
C GLN A 344 19.74 14.59 -6.04
N LEU A 345 19.67 15.92 -6.06
CA LEU A 345 18.67 16.65 -6.82
C LEU A 345 18.73 16.31 -8.32
N LYS A 346 19.91 16.44 -8.93
CA LYS A 346 20.11 16.14 -10.36
C LYS A 346 19.77 14.70 -10.71
N ALA A 347 20.13 13.73 -9.86
CA ALA A 347 19.76 12.33 -10.05
C ALA A 347 18.25 12.12 -10.07
N LEU A 348 17.53 12.77 -9.15
CA LEU A 348 16.07 12.71 -9.09
C LEU A 348 15.42 13.35 -10.32
N LEU A 349 15.91 14.51 -10.76
CA LEU A 349 15.38 15.17 -11.96
C LEU A 349 15.63 14.34 -13.23
N LEU A 350 16.81 13.75 -13.38
CA LEU A 350 17.10 12.83 -14.49
C LEU A 350 16.20 11.58 -14.43
N MET A 351 15.88 11.07 -13.23
CA MET A 351 14.90 9.99 -13.06
C MET A 351 13.53 10.41 -13.59
N ILE A 352 13.03 11.60 -13.22
CA ILE A 352 11.74 12.13 -13.71
C ILE A 352 11.75 12.28 -15.24
N VAL A 353 12.81 12.85 -15.81
CA VAL A 353 12.97 13.01 -17.26
C VAL A 353 13.02 11.65 -17.97
N SER A 354 13.69 10.65 -17.39
CA SER A 354 13.71 9.29 -17.95
C SER A 354 12.32 8.64 -17.99
N GLY A 355 11.50 8.91 -16.97
CA GLY A 355 10.11 8.46 -16.90
C GLY A 355 9.25 9.13 -17.97
N GLU A 356 9.44 10.43 -18.20
CA GLU A 356 8.74 11.17 -19.25
C GLU A 356 9.16 10.71 -20.65
N LEU A 357 10.45 10.46 -20.87
CA LEU A 357 10.96 9.88 -22.12
C LEU A 357 10.33 8.50 -22.38
N HIS A 358 10.24 7.66 -21.34
CA HIS A 358 9.59 6.36 -21.44
C HIS A 358 8.09 6.50 -21.77
N ARG A 359 7.39 7.47 -21.16
CA ARG A 359 5.97 7.75 -21.44
C ARG A 359 5.76 8.12 -22.90
N ILE A 360 6.46 9.12 -23.42
CA ILE A 360 6.27 9.60 -24.79
C ILE A 360 6.69 8.58 -25.86
N THR A 361 7.58 7.64 -25.52
CA THR A 361 8.06 6.62 -26.46
C THR A 361 7.12 5.41 -26.52
N ASN A 362 6.56 4.97 -25.38
CA ASN A 362 5.77 3.73 -25.31
C ASN A 362 4.25 3.96 -25.30
N ASP A 363 3.81 5.18 -25.01
CA ASP A 363 2.40 5.59 -25.04
C ASP A 363 2.28 6.95 -25.75
N PRO A 364 2.45 6.96 -27.08
CA PRO A 364 2.38 8.19 -27.86
C PRO A 364 1.03 8.88 -27.76
N ASP A 365 1.04 10.20 -27.65
CA ASP A 365 -0.13 10.96 -28.07
C ASP A 365 -0.24 10.82 -29.60
N PRO A 366 -1.34 10.27 -30.14
CA PRO A 366 -1.50 10.08 -31.59
C PRO A 366 -1.49 11.40 -32.39
N THR A 367 -1.60 12.55 -31.73
CA THR A 367 -1.57 13.88 -32.36
C THR A 367 -0.18 14.49 -32.45
N VAL A 368 0.83 13.90 -31.80
CA VAL A 368 2.19 14.46 -31.71
C VAL A 368 3.15 13.70 -32.63
N VAL A 369 3.82 14.42 -33.54
CA VAL A 369 4.87 13.84 -34.39
C VAL A 369 6.05 13.40 -33.51
N HIS A 370 6.38 12.10 -33.56
CA HIS A 370 7.56 11.58 -32.88
C HIS A 370 8.84 12.15 -33.47
N ALA A 371 9.64 12.81 -32.65
CA ALA A 371 10.98 13.18 -33.03
C ALA A 371 11.87 11.92 -33.04
N GLU A 372 12.59 11.70 -34.15
CA GLU A 372 13.58 10.61 -34.26
C GLU A 372 14.59 10.64 -33.10
N GLY A 373 14.93 11.83 -32.62
CA GLY A 373 15.81 12.06 -31.46
C GLY A 373 15.29 11.48 -30.14
N ASP A 374 13.98 11.41 -29.91
CA ASP A 374 13.41 10.83 -28.68
C ASP A 374 13.63 9.32 -28.64
N SER A 375 13.43 8.64 -29.78
CA SER A 375 13.68 7.20 -29.90
C SER A 375 15.17 6.87 -29.77
N ILE A 376 16.05 7.72 -30.33
CA ILE A 376 17.50 7.57 -30.17
C ILE A 376 17.89 7.72 -28.70
N ALA A 377 17.47 8.81 -28.04
CA ALA A 377 17.75 9.06 -26.63
C ALA A 377 17.24 7.92 -25.74
N TYR A 378 16.06 7.38 -26.02
CA TYR A 378 15.49 6.27 -25.26
C TYR A 378 16.32 4.98 -25.42
N ASN A 379 16.74 4.66 -26.64
CA ASN A 379 17.61 3.51 -26.89
C ASN A 379 19.00 3.67 -26.25
N GLU A 380 19.58 4.86 -26.30
CA GLU A 380 20.84 5.19 -25.61
C GLU A 380 20.70 5.04 -24.10
N PHE A 381 19.60 5.54 -23.54
CA PHE A 381 19.27 5.38 -22.12
C PHE A 381 19.11 3.91 -21.72
N LEU A 382 18.43 3.09 -22.52
CA LEU A 382 18.29 1.66 -22.27
C LEU A 382 19.65 0.95 -22.29
N LYS A 383 20.50 1.23 -23.29
CA LYS A 383 21.87 0.69 -23.35
C LYS A 383 22.69 1.12 -22.15
N TRP A 384 22.59 2.39 -21.73
CA TRP A 384 23.25 2.89 -20.53
C TRP A 384 22.77 2.14 -19.28
N LYS A 385 21.45 1.97 -19.13
CA LYS A 385 20.83 1.24 -18.01
C LYS A 385 21.28 -0.21 -17.95
N GLU A 386 21.45 -0.86 -19.10
CA GLU A 386 21.94 -2.23 -19.22
C GLU A 386 23.44 -2.34 -18.88
N ASN A 387 24.26 -1.46 -19.45
CA ASN A 387 25.71 -1.47 -19.23
C ASN A 387 26.09 -1.18 -17.76
N LYS A 388 25.27 -0.39 -17.07
CA LYS A 388 25.49 0.01 -15.67
C LYS A 388 24.76 -0.88 -14.65
N LEU A 389 24.33 -2.09 -15.04
CA LEU A 389 23.73 -3.07 -14.13
C LEU A 389 24.72 -3.70 -13.13
N GLN A 390 26.03 -3.49 -13.29
CA GLN A 390 27.04 -4.10 -12.41
C GLN A 390 27.29 -3.27 -11.14
N ASN A 391 26.77 -3.78 -10.03
CA ASN A 391 27.01 -3.47 -8.61
C ASN A 391 27.79 -2.18 -8.29
N THR A 392 27.10 -1.03 -8.29
CA THR A 392 27.59 0.20 -7.65
C THR A 392 27.25 0.18 -6.16
N GLY A 393 28.19 0.61 -5.30
CA GLY A 393 27.99 0.63 -3.84
C GLY A 393 26.71 1.35 -3.42
N PHE A 394 26.05 0.81 -2.39
CA PHE A 394 24.87 1.42 -1.77
C PHE A 394 25.30 2.62 -0.91
N ASP A 395 24.81 3.80 -1.23
CA ASP A 395 25.07 5.04 -0.47
C ASP A 395 23.86 5.31 0.44
N LEU A 396 24.05 5.05 1.74
CA LEU A 396 23.01 5.16 2.75
C LEU A 396 22.51 6.60 2.92
N ASP A 397 23.39 7.59 2.76
CA ASP A 397 23.02 9.02 2.83
C ASP A 397 22.08 9.39 1.68
N ALA A 398 22.39 8.93 0.47
CA ALA A 398 21.52 9.11 -0.69
C ALA A 398 20.19 8.39 -0.50
N ALA A 399 20.21 7.17 0.02
CA ALA A 399 18.99 6.40 0.27
C ALA A 399 18.08 7.12 1.26
N HIS A 400 18.63 7.63 2.36
CA HIS A 400 17.88 8.40 3.35
C HIS A 400 17.28 9.67 2.75
N SER A 401 18.06 10.41 1.96
CA SER A 401 17.60 11.64 1.30
C SER A 401 16.46 11.37 0.30
N PHE A 402 16.57 10.31 -0.52
CA PHE A 402 15.49 9.91 -1.42
C PHE A 402 14.27 9.35 -0.66
N CYS A 403 14.45 8.72 0.50
CA CYS A 403 13.33 8.34 1.36
C CYS A 403 12.58 9.57 1.87
N GLN A 404 13.28 10.65 2.26
CA GLN A 404 12.63 11.92 2.63
C GLN A 404 11.77 12.47 1.49
N TRP A 405 12.29 12.48 0.26
CA TRP A 405 11.51 12.91 -0.91
C TRP A 405 10.28 12.02 -1.13
N GLN A 406 10.43 10.69 -1.05
CA GLN A 406 9.31 9.75 -1.19
C GLN A 406 8.24 9.94 -0.10
N CYS A 407 8.63 10.20 1.15
CA CYS A 407 7.71 10.54 2.24
C CYS A 407 6.95 11.84 1.94
N CYS A 408 7.63 12.87 1.43
CA CYS A 408 7.01 14.13 1.02
C CYS A 408 6.04 13.93 -0.14
N LEU A 409 6.43 13.14 -1.15
CA LEU A 409 5.57 12.81 -2.28
C LEU A 409 4.32 12.06 -1.83
N GLN A 410 4.47 11.05 -0.96
CA GLN A 410 3.35 10.28 -0.45
C GLN A 410 2.34 11.18 0.29
N MET A 411 2.80 12.04 1.18
CA MET A 411 1.91 12.95 1.91
C MET A 411 1.34 14.05 0.99
N GLY A 412 2.11 14.53 0.01
CA GLY A 412 1.64 15.47 -1.00
C GLY A 412 0.54 14.87 -1.89
N LEU A 413 0.64 13.59 -2.26
CA LEU A 413 -0.40 12.85 -2.98
C LEU A 413 -1.65 12.71 -2.13
N TYR A 414 -1.51 12.32 -0.86
CA TYR A 414 -2.66 12.15 0.03
C TYR A 414 -3.39 13.47 0.28
N LEU A 415 -2.64 14.58 0.42
CA LEU A 415 -3.23 15.91 0.51
C LEU A 415 -3.93 16.32 -0.79
N ASN A 416 -3.28 16.10 -1.95
CA ASN A 416 -3.88 16.36 -3.26
C ASN A 416 -5.20 15.58 -3.43
N GLN A 417 -5.20 14.29 -3.11
CA GLN A 417 -6.39 13.42 -3.15
C GLN A 417 -7.49 13.91 -2.21
N LEU A 418 -7.15 14.25 -0.97
CA LEU A 418 -8.10 14.79 0.01
C LEU A 418 -8.74 16.09 -0.47
N LEU A 419 -7.97 16.94 -1.15
CA LEU A 419 -8.43 18.17 -1.78
C LEU A 419 -9.10 17.95 -3.14
N CYS A 420 -9.41 16.71 -3.49
CA CYS A 420 -10.09 16.32 -4.74
C CYS A 420 -9.25 16.63 -5.99
N THR A 421 -7.96 16.30 -5.91
CA THR A 421 -6.98 16.33 -7.00
C THR A 421 -6.91 17.66 -7.75
N PRO A 422 -6.61 18.80 -7.07
CA PRO A 422 -6.43 20.09 -7.74
C PRO A 422 -5.22 20.13 -8.69
N LEU A 423 -4.22 19.26 -8.48
CA LEU A 423 -3.17 18.98 -9.45
C LEU A 423 -3.32 17.54 -9.98
N SER A 424 -2.86 17.31 -11.20
CA SER A 424 -2.89 15.98 -11.81
C SER A 424 -2.00 15.00 -11.05
N GLU A 425 -2.50 13.79 -10.81
CA GLU A 425 -1.68 12.74 -10.20
C GLU A 425 -0.64 12.23 -11.22
N PRO A 426 0.63 12.08 -10.81
CA PRO A 426 1.68 11.57 -11.66
C PRO A 426 1.58 10.06 -11.84
N ASP A 427 2.11 9.55 -12.95
CA ASP A 427 2.33 8.11 -13.14
C ASP A 427 3.52 7.64 -12.27
N LEU A 428 3.21 7.13 -11.08
CA LEU A 428 4.20 6.66 -10.11
C LEU A 428 5.05 5.50 -10.64
N THR A 429 4.55 4.72 -11.60
CA THR A 429 5.29 3.58 -12.17
C THR A 429 6.50 4.02 -12.99
N ARG A 430 6.43 5.25 -13.53
CA ARG A 430 7.47 5.87 -14.37
C ARG A 430 8.23 6.97 -13.63
N LEU A 431 7.61 7.63 -12.65
CA LEU A 431 8.18 8.76 -11.94
C LEU A 431 9.44 8.41 -11.14
N TYR A 432 9.47 7.24 -10.49
CA TYR A 432 10.55 6.89 -9.57
C TYR A 432 10.94 5.41 -9.63
N ASN A 433 12.25 5.16 -9.66
CA ASN A 433 12.82 3.82 -9.50
C ASN A 433 14.06 3.92 -8.62
N GLY A 434 14.00 3.34 -7.42
CA GLY A 434 15.06 3.43 -6.42
C GLY A 434 16.42 2.93 -6.93
N THR A 435 16.44 1.82 -7.67
CA THR A 435 17.70 1.31 -8.24
C THR A 435 18.29 2.27 -9.27
N LEU A 436 17.46 2.86 -10.12
CA LEU A 436 17.90 3.78 -11.17
C LEU A 436 18.38 5.13 -10.61
N VAL A 437 17.64 5.75 -9.68
CA VAL A 437 18.04 7.04 -9.11
C VAL A 437 19.36 6.94 -8.35
N HIS A 438 19.60 5.82 -7.66
CA HIS A 438 20.87 5.57 -6.99
C HIS A 438 22.03 5.43 -7.98
N ARG A 439 21.82 4.78 -9.13
CA ARG A 439 22.84 4.69 -10.18
C ARG A 439 23.14 6.05 -10.79
N LEU A 440 22.11 6.82 -11.13
CA LEU A 440 22.27 8.19 -11.63
C LEU A 440 23.08 9.04 -10.65
N TYR A 441 22.78 8.94 -9.35
CA TYR A 441 23.52 9.64 -8.31
C TYR A 441 24.99 9.22 -8.23
N GLN A 442 25.32 7.92 -8.29
CA GLN A 442 26.71 7.46 -8.28
C GLN A 442 27.47 7.92 -9.51
N GLU A 443 26.86 7.81 -10.68
CA GLU A 443 27.47 8.21 -11.94
C GLU A 443 27.69 9.73 -11.99
N LEU A 444 26.76 10.55 -11.48
CA LEU A 444 26.95 12.00 -11.34
C LEU A 444 28.13 12.36 -10.42
N LYS A 445 28.42 11.56 -9.38
CA LYS A 445 29.61 11.78 -8.53
C LYS A 445 30.91 11.47 -9.27
N SER A 446 30.90 10.51 -10.19
CA SER A 446 32.10 10.07 -10.92
C SER A 446 32.32 10.83 -12.22
N THR A 447 31.26 11.25 -12.92
CA THR A 447 31.34 11.84 -14.26
C THR A 447 30.19 12.82 -14.51
N PRO A 448 30.47 14.12 -14.67
CA PRO A 448 29.43 15.13 -14.94
C PRO A 448 28.67 14.94 -16.27
N SER A 449 29.19 14.13 -17.20
CA SER A 449 28.59 13.92 -18.53
C SER A 449 27.23 13.22 -18.49
N VAL A 450 26.84 12.63 -17.37
CA VAL A 450 25.52 11.98 -17.17
C VAL A 450 24.37 12.97 -17.33
N GLU A 451 24.60 14.27 -17.11
CA GLU A 451 23.58 15.29 -17.38
C GLU A 451 23.22 15.39 -18.87
N ASN A 452 24.11 14.95 -19.76
CA ASN A 452 23.88 14.92 -21.21
C ASN A 452 23.27 13.59 -21.70
N LEU A 453 22.78 12.73 -20.79
CA LEU A 453 22.21 11.41 -21.12
C LEU A 453 21.06 11.49 -22.13
N PHE A 454 20.37 12.63 -22.21
CA PHE A 454 19.26 12.87 -23.12
C PHE A 454 19.58 13.91 -24.20
N SER A 455 20.86 14.18 -24.47
CA SER A 455 21.29 15.19 -25.46
C SER A 455 20.77 14.93 -26.88
N SER A 456 20.52 13.67 -27.23
CA SER A 456 19.88 13.26 -28.49
C SER A 456 18.40 13.68 -28.60
N SER A 457 17.76 14.05 -27.48
CA SER A 457 16.40 14.61 -27.43
C SER A 457 16.44 16.07 -26.93
N PRO A 458 16.28 17.06 -27.84
CA PRO A 458 16.17 18.46 -27.45
C PRO A 458 15.04 18.72 -26.46
N LYS A 459 13.92 17.99 -26.60
CA LYS A 459 12.75 18.09 -25.72
C LYS A 459 13.06 17.65 -24.29
N MET A 460 13.71 16.50 -24.11
CA MET A 460 14.09 16.02 -22.77
C MET A 460 15.21 16.85 -22.15
N THR A 461 16.14 17.34 -22.97
CA THR A 461 17.18 18.29 -22.52
C THR A 461 16.56 19.59 -22.03
N GLN A 462 15.61 20.16 -22.78
CA GLN A 462 14.86 21.35 -22.37
C GLN A 462 14.05 21.08 -21.10
N LEU A 463 13.36 19.94 -21.01
CA LEU A 463 12.60 19.57 -19.81
C LEU A 463 13.51 19.50 -18.59
N TYR A 464 14.66 18.82 -18.67
CA TYR A 464 15.64 18.76 -17.58
C TYR A 464 16.07 20.16 -17.13
N GLN A 465 16.39 21.06 -18.06
CA GLN A 465 16.81 22.43 -17.73
C GLN A 465 15.69 23.24 -17.08
N VAL A 466 14.46 23.13 -17.59
CA VAL A 466 13.29 23.79 -17.01
C VAL A 466 13.03 23.30 -15.59
N LEU A 467 13.09 21.98 -15.38
CA LEU A 467 12.94 21.38 -14.06
C LEU A 467 14.01 21.88 -13.09
N LEU A 468 15.28 21.83 -13.50
CA LEU A 468 16.41 22.27 -12.68
C LEU A 468 16.30 23.74 -12.29
N ASN A 469 16.00 24.62 -13.26
CA ASN A 469 15.82 26.04 -13.00
C ASN A 469 14.65 26.32 -12.04
N THR A 470 13.57 25.55 -12.16
CA THR A 470 12.35 25.72 -11.34
C THR A 470 12.60 25.35 -9.89
N VAL A 471 13.38 24.29 -9.63
CA VAL A 471 13.66 23.83 -8.25
C VAL A 471 14.82 24.58 -7.58
N GLU A 472 15.67 25.27 -8.36
CA GLU A 472 16.76 26.11 -7.86
C GLU A 472 16.35 27.58 -7.65
N SER A 473 15.17 27.99 -8.15
CA SER A 473 14.58 29.33 -7.95
C SER A 473 13.94 29.46 -6.57
#